data_AF-A0A0P0Y401-F1
#
_entry.id   AF-A0A0P0Y401-F1
#
_cell.length_a   1.000
_cell.length_b   1.000
_cell.length_c   1.000
_cell.angle_alpha   90.00
_cell.angle_beta   90.00
_cell.angle_gamma   90.00
#
_symmetry.space_group_name_H-M   'P 1'
#
loop_
_entity.id
_entity.type
_entity.pdbx_description
1 polymer ?
#
loop_
_entity_poly.entity_id
_entity_poly.type
_entity_poly.pdbx_seq_one_letter_code
_entity_poly.pdbx_strand_id
1 'polypeptide(L)'
;SHASLRNLHPLIAALPSRPPRVRLDRRSVVAWIKRLLRVNKTGHSGTLDPKVTGNLIVCVDLATRLVKSQQGAGKEYGCVARFHADRPRRALEALTGAVFQRPPLISAVKWQLRVRTIYESKLLEHDAERHLAVFWISCEAGTYVRTLCVHLGLLLGVDAHMQELRRVRSRIHGEQDNMVTIHDVMDARLAMYCCSCFQLMQ
;
A
#
# COMPACT_ATOMS: atom_id res chain seq x y z
N SER A 1 8.34 -33.45 7.99
CA SER A 1 8.32 -32.97 6.59
C SER A 1 8.20 -31.43 6.47
N HIS A 2 8.88 -30.64 7.32
CA HIS A 2 8.77 -29.16 7.39
C HIS A 2 9.39 -28.37 6.21
N ALA A 3 9.74 -29.02 5.10
CA ALA A 3 10.46 -28.40 3.98
C ALA A 3 9.56 -27.91 2.82
N SER A 4 8.25 -28.22 2.83
CA SER A 4 7.35 -27.95 1.69
C SER A 4 6.95 -26.47 1.52
N LEU A 5 7.07 -25.63 2.55
CA LEU A 5 6.72 -24.20 2.45
C LEU A 5 7.79 -23.33 1.76
N ARG A 6 8.84 -23.92 1.19
CA ARG A 6 9.84 -23.21 0.35
C ARG A 6 9.34 -22.89 -1.05
N ASN A 7 8.04 -22.92 -1.28
CA ASN A 7 7.45 -22.46 -2.52
C ASN A 7 7.70 -20.95 -2.65
N LEU A 8 8.26 -20.55 -3.79
CA LEU A 8 8.73 -19.21 -4.17
C LEU A 8 7.64 -18.11 -4.18
N HIS A 9 6.47 -18.36 -3.60
CA HIS A 9 5.34 -17.45 -3.65
C HIS A 9 5.50 -16.35 -2.61
N PRO A 10 5.47 -15.08 -3.02
CA PRO A 10 5.42 -13.98 -2.08
C PRO A 10 4.08 -14.01 -1.32
N LEU A 11 4.11 -13.70 -0.03
CA LEU A 11 2.92 -13.52 0.79
C LEU A 11 2.30 -12.16 0.47
N ILE A 12 1.00 -12.11 0.23
CA ILE A 12 0.27 -10.86 -0.01
C ILE A 12 -0.39 -10.46 1.30
N ALA A 13 0.24 -9.53 2.03
CA ALA A 13 -0.29 -9.08 3.31
C ALA A 13 -1.20 -7.85 3.12
N ALA A 14 -2.44 -7.93 3.57
CA ALA A 14 -3.28 -6.80 3.90
C ALA A 14 -2.74 -6.10 5.15
N LEU A 15 -2.40 -4.82 4.99
CA LEU A 15 -2.18 -3.96 6.14
C LEU A 15 -3.54 -3.50 6.68
N PRO A 16 -3.85 -3.80 7.95
CA PRO A 16 -5.11 -3.36 8.56
C PRO A 16 -5.17 -1.83 8.64
N SER A 17 -6.40 -1.29 8.60
CA SER A 17 -6.68 0.05 9.10
C SER A 17 -6.23 0.13 10.55
N ARG A 18 -5.36 1.11 10.84
CA ARG A 18 -4.76 1.28 12.16
C ARG A 18 -5.87 1.37 13.22
N PRO A 19 -5.84 0.56 14.29
CA PRO A 19 -6.44 1.01 15.54
C PRO A 19 -5.60 2.21 16.04
N PRO A 20 -6.21 3.30 16.52
CA PRO A 20 -5.53 4.58 16.79
C PRO A 20 -4.38 4.52 17.81
N ARG A 21 -4.22 3.42 18.55
CA ARG A 21 -3.29 3.32 19.69
C ARG A 21 -1.96 2.61 19.40
N VAL A 22 -1.75 2.00 18.22
CA VAL A 22 -0.49 1.29 17.93
C VAL A 22 0.28 1.98 16.81
N ARG A 23 1.43 2.58 17.14
CA ARG A 23 2.40 3.08 16.15
C ARG A 23 3.16 1.91 15.51
N LEU A 24 2.49 1.08 14.72
CA LEU A 24 3.19 0.21 13.79
C LEU A 24 3.63 1.07 12.60
N ASP A 25 4.94 1.22 12.42
CA ASP A 25 5.52 1.65 11.15
C ASP A 25 5.61 0.44 10.20
N ARG A 26 5.78 0.61 8.89
CA ARG A 26 5.75 -0.57 7.99
C ARG A 26 6.97 -1.45 8.09
N ARG A 27 8.12 -0.88 8.50
CA ARG A 27 9.31 -1.66 8.85
C ARG A 27 8.97 -2.63 9.98
N SER A 28 8.13 -2.22 10.93
CA SER A 28 7.64 -3.07 12.01
C SER A 28 6.76 -4.19 11.49
N VAL A 29 5.87 -3.97 10.51
CA VAL A 29 5.03 -5.06 9.98
C VAL A 29 5.87 -6.15 9.30
N VAL A 30 6.80 -5.75 8.43
CA VAL A 30 7.69 -6.72 7.75
C VAL A 30 8.61 -7.42 8.76
N ALA A 31 9.06 -6.71 9.81
CA ALA A 31 9.82 -7.29 10.91
C ALA A 31 8.99 -8.25 11.78
N TRP A 32 7.71 -7.95 12.00
CA TRP A 32 6.76 -8.81 12.71
C TRP A 32 6.53 -10.10 11.94
N ILE A 33 6.28 -10.02 10.63
CA ILE A 33 6.15 -11.21 9.77
C ILE A 33 7.44 -12.03 9.81
N LYS A 34 8.61 -11.39 9.74
CA LYS A 34 9.91 -12.08 9.86
C LYS A 34 10.00 -12.87 11.17
N ARG A 35 9.64 -12.23 12.30
CA ARG A 35 9.71 -12.84 13.63
C ARG A 35 8.68 -13.95 13.81
N LEU A 36 7.46 -13.73 13.36
CA LEU A 36 6.34 -14.68 13.47
C LEU A 36 6.60 -15.96 12.66
N LEU A 37 7.03 -15.80 11.42
CA LEU A 37 7.35 -16.92 10.53
C LEU A 37 8.72 -17.56 10.83
N ARG A 38 9.57 -16.92 11.64
CA ARG A 38 10.95 -17.35 11.95
C ARG A 38 11.82 -17.54 10.70
N VAL A 39 11.76 -16.57 9.80
CA VAL A 39 12.45 -16.61 8.50
C VAL A 39 13.70 -15.74 8.50
N ASN A 40 14.67 -16.08 7.65
CA ASN A 40 15.97 -15.43 7.63
C ASN A 40 15.89 -14.02 7.04
N LYS A 41 15.11 -13.88 5.97
CA LYS A 41 15.04 -12.63 5.21
C LYS A 41 13.60 -12.33 4.78
N THR A 42 13.24 -11.06 4.88
CA THR A 42 11.99 -10.53 4.34
C THR A 42 12.25 -9.25 3.55
N GLY A 43 11.36 -8.94 2.61
CA GLY A 43 11.35 -7.69 1.85
C GLY A 43 9.94 -7.37 1.37
N HIS A 44 9.71 -6.18 0.81
CA HIS A 44 8.35 -5.74 0.46
C HIS A 44 8.27 -4.92 -0.83
N SER A 45 7.09 -4.91 -1.48
CA SER A 45 6.84 -4.25 -2.78
C SER A 45 6.80 -2.72 -2.79
N GLY A 46 7.28 -2.07 -1.72
CA GLY A 46 7.37 -0.61 -1.64
C GLY A 46 6.91 -0.07 -0.30
N THR A 47 7.51 1.04 0.10
CA THR A 47 7.17 1.75 1.33
C THR A 47 5.89 2.52 1.09
N LEU A 48 4.92 2.34 1.98
CA LEU A 48 3.68 3.08 1.99
C LEU A 48 3.71 4.09 3.16
N ASP A 49 2.97 5.19 3.09
CA ASP A 49 2.89 6.19 4.19
C ASP A 49 2.24 5.56 5.43
N PRO A 50 2.61 5.85 6.69
CA PRO A 50 2.15 5.10 7.87
C PRO A 50 0.63 4.88 8.04
N LYS A 51 -0.22 5.75 7.47
CA LYS A 51 -1.69 5.64 7.53
C LYS A 51 -2.33 4.79 6.42
N VAL A 52 -1.56 4.39 5.40
CA VAL A 52 -2.08 3.73 4.19
C VAL A 52 -2.45 2.27 4.45
N THR A 53 -3.62 1.83 4.03
CA THR A 53 -4.03 0.43 4.16
C THR A 53 -3.85 -0.32 2.84
N GLY A 54 -4.17 -1.61 2.85
CA GLY A 54 -4.27 -2.40 1.62
C GLY A 54 -3.02 -3.21 1.32
N ASN A 55 -2.83 -3.51 0.03
CA ASN A 55 -1.95 -4.56 -0.45
C ASN A 55 -0.49 -4.24 -0.15
N LEU A 56 0.20 -5.10 0.59
CA LEU A 56 1.66 -5.11 0.73
C LEU A 56 2.17 -6.51 0.45
N ILE A 57 2.79 -6.69 -0.70
CA ILE A 57 3.48 -7.95 -1.02
C ILE A 57 4.72 -8.03 -0.15
N VAL A 58 4.79 -9.08 0.67
CA VAL A 58 5.91 -9.42 1.54
C VAL A 58 6.58 -10.67 0.96
N CYS A 59 7.79 -10.47 0.46
CA CYS A 59 8.63 -11.54 -0.04
C CYS A 59 9.41 -12.16 1.11
N VAL A 60 9.45 -13.49 1.17
CA VAL A 60 10.12 -14.27 2.21
C VAL A 60 11.27 -15.07 1.60
N ASP A 61 12.42 -15.09 2.28
CA ASP A 61 13.64 -15.82 1.91
C ASP A 61 14.01 -15.71 0.42
N LEU A 62 13.94 -16.78 -0.37
CA LEU A 62 14.32 -16.78 -1.79
C LEU A 62 13.47 -15.80 -2.62
N ALA A 63 12.19 -15.61 -2.27
CA ALA A 63 11.31 -14.68 -2.96
C ALA A 63 11.79 -13.22 -2.80
N THR A 64 12.67 -12.92 -1.83
CA THR A 64 13.23 -11.56 -1.66
C THR A 64 14.04 -11.09 -2.89
N ARG A 65 14.46 -12.02 -3.76
CA ARG A 65 15.06 -11.70 -5.07
C ARG A 65 14.10 -10.91 -5.98
N LEU A 66 12.80 -11.07 -5.81
CA LEU A 66 11.77 -10.39 -6.61
C LEU A 66 11.44 -8.98 -6.10
N VAL A 67 11.95 -8.56 -4.94
CA VAL A 67 11.56 -7.29 -4.30
C VAL A 67 11.81 -6.09 -5.20
N LYS A 68 12.95 -6.02 -5.88
CA LYS A 68 13.27 -4.91 -6.79
C LYS A 68 12.24 -4.77 -7.91
N SER A 69 11.86 -5.88 -8.54
CA SER A 69 10.88 -5.86 -9.63
C SER A 69 9.47 -5.54 -9.14
N GLN A 70 9.15 -5.88 -7.88
CA GLN A 70 7.88 -5.51 -7.25
C GLN A 70 7.84 -4.03 -6.84
N GLN A 71 8.96 -3.47 -6.37
CA GLN A 71 9.05 -2.05 -6.01
C GLN A 71 8.90 -1.12 -7.20
N GLY A 72 9.54 -1.45 -8.33
CA GLY A 72 9.46 -0.64 -9.56
C GLY A 72 8.15 -0.77 -10.34
N ALA A 73 7.30 -1.74 -10.00
CA ALA A 73 6.06 -1.95 -10.73
C ALA A 73 4.99 -0.88 -10.43
N GLY A 74 4.06 -0.69 -11.38
CA GLY A 74 2.89 0.17 -11.20
C GLY A 74 2.05 -0.22 -9.98
N LYS A 75 1.35 0.76 -9.42
CA LYS A 75 0.54 0.65 -8.22
C LYS A 75 -0.82 1.30 -8.45
N GLU A 76 -1.86 0.73 -7.85
CA GLU A 76 -3.20 1.30 -7.89
C GLU A 76 -3.69 1.62 -6.48
N TYR A 77 -4.39 2.74 -6.34
CA TYR A 77 -4.86 3.25 -5.05
C TYR A 77 -6.31 3.70 -5.14
N GLY A 78 -7.05 3.46 -4.06
CA GLY A 78 -8.26 4.19 -3.73
C GLY A 78 -7.91 5.28 -2.72
N CYS A 79 -8.20 6.53 -3.05
CA CYS A 79 -7.87 7.69 -2.25
C CYS A 79 -9.14 8.45 -1.86
N VAL A 80 -9.20 8.86 -0.60
CA VAL A 80 -10.18 9.81 -0.09
C VAL A 80 -9.45 11.13 0.15
N ALA A 81 -9.80 12.15 -0.62
CA ALA A 81 -9.31 13.51 -0.43
C ALA A 81 -10.40 14.38 0.15
N ARG A 82 -10.00 15.35 0.98
CA ARG A 82 -10.88 16.36 1.54
C ARG A 82 -10.56 17.72 0.92
N PHE A 83 -11.55 18.40 0.36
CA PHE A 83 -11.44 19.75 -0.21
C PHE A 83 -12.82 20.39 -0.44
N HIS A 84 -12.86 21.72 -0.47
CA HIS A 84 -14.10 22.51 -0.57
C HIS A 84 -14.39 22.95 -2.01
N ALA A 85 -14.59 22.00 -2.94
CA ALA A 85 -14.86 22.34 -4.34
C ALA A 85 -15.87 21.41 -5.00
N ASP A 86 -16.74 21.96 -5.84
CA ASP A 86 -17.88 21.22 -6.42
C ASP A 86 -17.52 20.29 -7.58
N ARG A 87 -16.41 20.52 -8.29
CA ARG A 87 -16.13 19.85 -9.59
C ARG A 87 -14.71 19.31 -9.70
N PRO A 88 -14.31 18.33 -8.87
CA PRO A 88 -12.94 17.80 -8.88
C PRO A 88 -12.58 16.99 -10.12
N ARG A 89 -13.56 16.49 -10.88
CA ARG A 89 -13.34 15.60 -12.03
C ARG A 89 -12.35 16.17 -13.05
N ARG A 90 -12.55 17.42 -13.50
CA ARG A 90 -11.66 18.05 -14.50
C ARG A 90 -10.25 18.26 -13.98
N ALA A 91 -10.10 18.64 -12.71
CA ALA A 91 -8.80 18.83 -12.10
C ALA A 91 -8.06 17.49 -11.92
N LEU A 92 -8.79 16.41 -11.62
CA LEU A 92 -8.23 15.06 -11.55
C LEU A 92 -7.77 14.56 -12.92
N GLU A 93 -8.59 14.78 -13.96
CA GLU A 93 -8.24 14.46 -15.36
C GLU A 93 -6.99 15.24 -15.82
N ALA A 94 -6.90 16.54 -15.47
CA ALA A 94 -5.73 17.38 -15.78
C ALA A 94 -4.42 16.90 -15.11
N LEU A 95 -4.53 16.16 -14.00
CA LEU A 95 -3.37 15.56 -13.31
C LEU A 95 -3.03 14.16 -13.83
N THR A 96 -3.66 13.70 -14.91
CA THR A 96 -3.34 12.43 -15.57
C THR A 96 -2.21 12.61 -16.58
N GLY A 97 -1.36 11.61 -16.74
CA GLY A 97 -0.14 11.67 -17.56
C GLY A 97 1.11 12.00 -16.74
N ALA A 98 2.09 12.64 -17.37
CA ALA A 98 3.37 12.98 -16.76
C ALA A 98 3.21 14.22 -15.85
N VAL A 99 3.20 13.99 -14.53
CA VAL A 99 3.06 15.05 -13.53
C VAL A 99 4.36 15.31 -12.80
N PHE A 100 4.66 16.60 -12.62
CA PHE A 100 5.72 17.03 -11.72
C PHE A 100 5.31 16.76 -10.28
N GLN A 101 6.20 16.17 -9.51
CA GLN A 101 6.04 15.97 -8.08
C GLN A 101 7.34 16.28 -7.37
N ARG A 102 7.21 16.89 -6.20
CA ARG A 102 8.27 16.87 -5.19
C ARG A 102 7.82 15.95 -4.05
N PRO A 103 8.67 15.01 -3.61
CA PRO A 103 8.38 14.20 -2.43
C PRO A 103 7.99 15.10 -1.24
N PRO A 104 7.19 14.60 -0.28
CA PRO A 104 6.98 15.31 0.98
C PRO A 104 8.31 15.41 1.75
N LEU A 105 8.41 16.42 2.63
CA LEU A 105 9.62 16.69 3.42
C LEU A 105 10.05 15.46 4.24
N ILE A 106 9.07 14.76 4.82
CA ILE A 106 9.27 13.50 5.55
C ILE A 106 9.04 12.35 4.59
N SER A 107 10.12 11.81 4.01
CA SER A 107 10.04 10.65 3.13
C SER A 107 11.34 9.84 3.12
N ALA A 108 11.29 8.62 2.58
CA ALA A 108 12.48 7.79 2.40
C ALA A 108 13.32 8.18 1.18
N VAL A 109 12.87 9.16 0.37
CA VAL A 109 13.50 9.57 -0.88
C VAL A 109 13.95 11.03 -0.78
N LYS A 110 15.07 11.35 -1.42
CA LYS A 110 15.61 12.72 -1.47
C LYS A 110 14.57 13.72 -1.98
N TRP A 111 14.48 14.86 -1.31
CA TRP A 111 13.53 15.94 -1.63
C TRP A 111 13.96 16.71 -2.88
N GLN A 112 13.63 16.18 -4.06
CA GLN A 112 13.95 16.77 -5.36
C GLN A 112 12.76 16.71 -6.30
N LEU A 113 12.64 17.67 -7.21
CA LEU A 113 11.63 17.67 -8.25
C LEU A 113 11.85 16.50 -9.19
N ARG A 114 10.78 15.81 -9.57
CA ARG A 114 10.80 14.69 -10.50
C ARG A 114 9.47 14.56 -11.22
N VAL A 115 9.51 13.87 -12.36
CA VAL A 115 8.30 13.54 -13.11
C VAL A 115 7.86 12.12 -12.76
N ARG A 116 6.56 11.92 -12.55
CA ARG A 116 5.96 10.60 -12.37
C ARG A 116 4.69 10.51 -13.20
N THR A 117 4.43 9.34 -13.76
CA THR A 117 3.27 9.15 -14.62
C THR A 117 2.08 8.61 -13.84
N ILE A 118 0.94 9.28 -13.96
CA ILE A 118 -0.37 8.75 -13.61
C ILE A 118 -0.98 8.20 -14.88
N TYR A 119 -1.17 6.88 -14.94
CA TYR A 119 -1.67 6.22 -16.14
C TYR A 119 -3.15 6.48 -16.35
N GLU A 120 -3.92 6.39 -15.26
CA GLU A 120 -5.37 6.56 -15.29
C GLU A 120 -5.84 7.05 -13.92
N SER A 121 -6.83 7.94 -13.93
CA SER A 121 -7.52 8.40 -12.73
C SER A 121 -9.04 8.37 -12.95
N LYS A 122 -9.78 7.96 -11.93
CA LYS A 122 -11.25 7.81 -11.98
C LYS A 122 -11.85 8.39 -10.71
N LEU A 123 -12.69 9.42 -10.85
CA LEU A 123 -13.53 9.88 -9.76
C LEU A 123 -14.66 8.88 -9.56
N LEU A 124 -14.74 8.29 -8.36
CA LEU A 124 -15.75 7.29 -8.00
C LEU A 124 -16.95 7.96 -7.35
N GLU A 125 -16.71 8.83 -6.37
CA GLU A 125 -17.74 9.49 -5.60
C GLU A 125 -17.27 10.87 -5.17
N HIS A 126 -18.21 11.82 -5.09
CA HIS A 126 -17.94 13.16 -4.61
C HIS A 126 -19.13 13.64 -3.78
N ASP A 127 -18.88 13.94 -2.51
CA ASP A 127 -19.83 14.50 -1.56
C ASP A 127 -19.39 15.93 -1.23
N ALA A 128 -20.12 16.90 -1.81
CA ALA A 128 -19.84 18.32 -1.64
C ALA A 128 -20.13 18.81 -0.22
N GLU A 129 -21.11 18.22 0.48
CA GLU A 129 -21.48 18.62 1.85
C GLU A 129 -20.42 18.18 2.85
N ARG A 130 -19.90 16.95 2.71
CA ARG A 130 -18.82 16.44 3.56
C ARG A 130 -17.45 16.92 3.14
N HIS A 131 -17.35 17.56 1.97
CA HIS A 131 -16.12 17.99 1.33
C HIS A 131 -15.18 16.83 1.06
N LEU A 132 -15.72 15.68 0.64
CA LEU A 132 -14.97 14.44 0.42
C LEU A 132 -15.11 13.98 -1.02
N ALA A 133 -13.98 13.60 -1.62
CA ALA A 133 -13.95 12.92 -2.91
C ALA A 133 -13.21 11.60 -2.80
N VAL A 134 -13.82 10.56 -3.36
CA VAL A 134 -13.23 9.24 -3.50
C VAL A 134 -12.84 9.05 -4.95
N PHE A 135 -11.57 8.76 -5.18
CA PHE A 135 -11.07 8.48 -6.53
C PHE A 135 -10.10 7.31 -6.53
N TRP A 136 -10.10 6.58 -7.65
CA TRP A 136 -9.14 5.54 -7.94
C TRP A 136 -8.04 6.08 -8.87
N ILE A 137 -6.80 5.65 -8.65
CA ILE A 137 -5.65 6.03 -9.46
C ILE A 137 -4.76 4.83 -9.74
N SER A 138 -4.31 4.72 -10.99
CA SER A 138 -3.19 3.88 -11.41
C SER A 138 -1.97 4.74 -11.73
N CYS A 139 -0.84 4.43 -11.12
CA CYS A 139 0.36 5.27 -11.23
C CYS A 139 1.67 4.48 -11.24
N GLU A 140 2.70 5.17 -11.71
CA GLU A 140 4.08 4.71 -11.67
C GLU A 140 4.58 4.55 -10.22
N ALA A 141 5.53 3.64 -10.01
CA ALA A 141 6.19 3.48 -8.73
C ALA A 141 6.84 4.78 -8.23
N GLY A 142 6.61 5.07 -6.94
CA GLY A 142 7.15 6.28 -6.30
C GLY A 142 6.30 7.53 -6.51
N THR A 143 5.14 7.43 -7.16
CA THR A 143 4.15 8.53 -7.16
C THR A 143 3.62 8.76 -5.75
N TYR A 144 3.64 10.01 -5.27
CA TYR A 144 3.09 10.39 -3.98
C TYR A 144 1.65 10.87 -4.14
N VAL A 145 0.68 10.00 -3.83
CA VAL A 145 -0.76 10.34 -3.87
C VAL A 145 -1.10 11.48 -2.91
N ARG A 146 -0.37 11.61 -1.79
CA ARG A 146 -0.50 12.76 -0.88
C ARG A 146 -0.19 14.08 -1.57
N THR A 147 0.94 14.15 -2.29
CA THR A 147 1.33 15.35 -3.06
C THR A 147 0.32 15.62 -4.15
N LEU A 148 -0.22 14.57 -4.78
CA LEU A 148 -1.27 14.72 -5.78
C LEU A 148 -2.54 15.39 -5.20
N CYS A 149 -2.96 15.01 -3.99
CA CYS A 149 -4.11 15.65 -3.33
C CYS A 149 -3.86 17.14 -3.13
N VAL A 150 -2.65 17.54 -2.74
CA VAL A 150 -2.29 18.96 -2.62
C VAL A 150 -2.37 19.67 -3.97
N HIS A 151 -1.84 19.05 -5.04
CA HIS A 151 -1.91 19.62 -6.39
C HIS A 151 -3.36 19.75 -6.88
N LEU A 152 -4.23 18.81 -6.54
CA LEU A 152 -5.65 18.88 -6.86
C LEU A 152 -6.28 20.13 -6.23
N GLY A 153 -5.97 20.42 -4.96
CA GLY A 153 -6.40 21.64 -4.29
C GLY A 153 -5.91 22.90 -4.99
N LEU A 154 -4.60 22.95 -5.30
CA LEU A 154 -4.00 24.09 -6.00
C LEU A 154 -4.68 24.37 -7.35
N LEU A 155 -5.04 23.33 -8.11
CA LEU A 155 -5.76 23.48 -9.38
C LEU A 155 -7.21 23.94 -9.19
N LEU A 156 -7.85 23.54 -8.11
CA LEU A 156 -9.22 23.94 -7.78
C LEU A 156 -9.29 25.30 -7.07
N GLY A 157 -8.16 25.88 -6.69
CA GLY A 157 -8.10 27.14 -5.94
C GLY A 157 -8.50 26.99 -4.47
N VAL A 158 -8.51 25.76 -3.93
CA VAL A 158 -8.88 25.46 -2.54
C VAL A 158 -7.82 24.62 -1.86
N ASP A 159 -7.78 24.60 -0.53
CA ASP A 159 -6.91 23.65 0.16
C ASP A 159 -7.46 22.22 0.01
N ALA A 160 -6.55 21.29 -0.25
CA ALA A 160 -6.89 19.88 -0.39
C ALA A 160 -5.82 19.00 0.27
N HIS A 161 -6.28 18.01 1.01
CA HIS A 161 -5.38 17.05 1.64
C HIS A 161 -5.92 15.63 1.57
N MET A 162 -5.01 14.68 1.67
CA MET A 162 -5.32 13.26 1.69
C MET A 162 -5.86 12.87 3.08
N GLN A 163 -7.12 12.45 3.12
CA GLN A 163 -7.78 11.96 4.33
C GLN A 163 -7.39 10.50 4.58
N GLU A 164 -7.63 9.64 3.59
CA GLU A 164 -7.33 8.22 3.63
C GLU A 164 -6.79 7.72 2.30
N LEU A 165 -6.00 6.65 2.36
CA LEU A 165 -5.44 6.02 1.18
C LEU A 165 -5.35 4.51 1.40
N ARG A 166 -5.80 3.76 0.41
CA ARG A 166 -5.74 2.30 0.37
C ARG A 166 -5.06 1.87 -0.92
N ARG A 167 -4.03 1.04 -0.83
CA ARG A 167 -3.41 0.43 -2.01
C ARG A 167 -4.21 -0.80 -2.43
N VAL A 168 -4.88 -0.71 -3.57
CA VAL A 168 -5.77 -1.76 -4.08
C VAL A 168 -4.98 -2.80 -4.87
N ARG A 169 -3.96 -2.36 -5.62
CA ARG A 169 -3.13 -3.27 -6.41
C ARG A 169 -1.66 -2.91 -6.36
N SER A 170 -0.83 -3.95 -6.36
CA SER A 170 0.60 -3.88 -6.59
C SER A 170 0.98 -4.83 -7.70
N ARG A 171 1.21 -4.30 -8.90
CA ARG A 171 1.53 -5.09 -10.10
C ARG A 171 0.43 -6.11 -10.41
N ILE A 172 0.76 -7.41 -10.33
CA ILE A 172 -0.14 -8.51 -10.66
C ILE A 172 -1.07 -8.88 -9.50
N HIS A 173 -0.81 -8.39 -8.29
CA HIS A 173 -1.60 -8.73 -7.11
C HIS A 173 -2.49 -7.56 -6.70
N GLY A 174 -3.80 -7.75 -6.83
CA GLY A 174 -4.87 -6.92 -6.30
C GLY A 174 -5.35 -7.38 -4.92
N GLU A 175 -6.50 -6.88 -4.48
CA GLU A 175 -7.13 -7.28 -3.22
C GLU A 175 -7.85 -8.63 -3.31
N GLN A 176 -8.25 -9.03 -4.52
CA GLN A 176 -8.94 -10.30 -4.78
C GLN A 176 -7.95 -11.48 -4.89
N ASP A 177 -6.66 -11.21 -5.03
CA ASP A 177 -5.63 -12.22 -5.26
C ASP A 177 -5.11 -12.78 -3.92
N ASN A 178 -5.97 -13.48 -3.17
CA ASN A 178 -5.63 -14.15 -1.91
C ASN A 178 -4.90 -13.25 -0.90
N MET A 179 -5.46 -12.06 -0.67
CA MET A 179 -4.91 -11.09 0.26
C MET A 179 -5.20 -11.52 1.71
N VAL A 180 -4.15 -11.71 2.51
CA VAL A 180 -4.27 -12.19 3.91
C VAL A 180 -3.91 -11.10 4.91
N THR A 181 -4.59 -11.03 6.04
CA THR A 181 -4.26 -10.11 7.12
C THR A 181 -3.09 -10.62 7.97
N ILE A 182 -2.54 -9.75 8.83
CA ILE A 182 -1.54 -10.18 9.82
C ILE A 182 -2.13 -11.21 10.79
N HIS A 183 -3.42 -11.11 11.09
CA HIS A 183 -4.11 -12.07 11.96
C HIS A 183 -4.13 -13.46 11.32
N ASP A 184 -4.45 -13.56 10.04
CA ASP A 184 -4.42 -14.84 9.32
C ASP A 184 -3.02 -15.46 9.33
N VAL A 185 -1.96 -14.66 9.22
CA VAL A 185 -0.58 -15.15 9.33
C VAL A 185 -0.26 -15.63 10.75
N MET A 186 -0.77 -14.95 11.78
CA MET A 186 -0.63 -15.38 13.18
C MET A 186 -1.38 -16.67 13.45
N ASP A 187 -2.62 -16.77 12.99
CA ASP A 187 -3.49 -17.92 13.18
C ASP A 187 -2.94 -19.13 12.42
N ALA A 188 -2.48 -18.95 11.19
CA ALA A 188 -1.80 -20.01 10.44
C ALA A 188 -0.54 -20.50 11.17
N ARG A 189 0.21 -19.59 11.80
CA ARG A 189 1.39 -19.97 12.59
C ARG A 189 1.00 -20.76 13.83
N LEU A 190 -0.03 -20.31 14.55
CA LEU A 190 -0.55 -20.97 15.74
C LEU A 190 -1.09 -22.36 15.40
N ALA A 191 -1.87 -22.49 14.33
CA ALA A 191 -2.40 -23.75 13.85
C ALA A 191 -1.29 -24.77 13.54
N MET A 192 -0.21 -24.33 12.88
CA MET A 192 0.96 -25.20 12.64
C MET A 192 1.60 -25.70 13.93
N TYR A 193 1.71 -24.84 14.96
CA TYR A 193 2.26 -25.25 16.26
C TYR A 193 1.35 -26.24 16.99
N CYS A 194 0.04 -25.96 17.07
CA CYS A 194 -0.92 -26.86 17.71
C CYS A 194 -0.94 -28.24 17.02
N CYS A 195 -0.92 -28.28 15.69
CA CYS A 195 -0.93 -29.54 14.95
C CYS A 195 0.38 -30.33 15.12
N SER A 196 1.54 -29.65 15.15
CA SER A 196 2.80 -30.29 15.49
C SER A 196 2.85 -30.81 16.93
N CYS A 197 2.18 -30.13 17.87
CA CYS A 197 2.04 -30.60 19.24
C CYS A 197 1.15 -31.84 19.31
N PHE A 198 0.12 -31.93 18.46
CA PHE A 198 -0.75 -33.10 18.36
C PHE A 198 -0.03 -34.31 17.74
N GLN A 199 0.81 -34.10 16.72
CA GLN A 199 1.65 -35.17 16.14
C GLN A 199 2.79 -35.64 17.04
N LEU A 200 3.18 -34.86 18.06
CA LEU A 200 4.15 -35.26 19.08
C LEU A 200 3.52 -35.96 20.29
N MET A 201 2.19 -35.90 20.42
CA MET A 201 1.43 -36.59 21.47
C MET A 201 0.79 -37.91 20.99
N GLN A 202 0.98 -38.29 19.72
CA GLN A 202 0.69 -39.62 19.17
C GLN A 202 1.99 -40.38 18.95
#